data_AF-G2Q3K9-F1
#
_entry.id   AF-G2Q3K9-F1
#
_cell.length_a   1.000
_cell.length_b   1.000
_cell.length_c   1.000
_cell.angle_alpha   90.00
_cell.angle_beta   90.00
_cell.angle_gamma   90.00
#
_symmetry.space_group_name_H-M   'P 1'
#
loop_
_entity.id
_entity.type
_entity.pdbx_description
1 polymer ?
#
loop_
_entity_poly.entity_id
_entity_poly.type
_entity_poly.pdbx_seq_one_letter_code
_entity_poly.pdbx_strand_id
1 'polypeptide(L)'
;TLRQLHNDMQWWFRASNHDVKIVILTKFDHRQHYILVEKWEEEISYPQGAITRSQAAAISQQNVLEPVKRQSITISRDETTNPVSYNIINRGALV
;
A
#
# COMPACT_ATOMS: atom_id res chain seq x y z
N THR A 1 6.35 -13.53 0.14
CA THR A 1 5.84 -13.14 1.49
C THR A 1 5.19 -11.76 1.39
N LEU A 2 4.47 -11.28 2.41
CA LEU A 2 3.88 -9.92 2.35
C LEU A 2 4.95 -8.83 2.16
N ARG A 3 6.09 -8.97 2.85
CA ARG A 3 7.26 -8.08 2.70
C ARG A 3 7.80 -8.03 1.26
N GLN A 4 7.83 -9.17 0.55
CA GLN A 4 8.26 -9.19 -0.85
C GLN A 4 7.31 -8.36 -1.72
N LEU A 5 5.99 -8.51 -1.52
CA LEU A 5 4.98 -7.74 -2.26
C LEU A 5 5.09 -6.22 -1.98
N HIS A 6 5.46 -5.82 -0.76
CA HIS A 6 5.76 -4.42 -0.45
C HIS A 6 6.99 -3.91 -1.21
N ASN A 7 8.05 -4.72 -1.32
CA ASN A 7 9.22 -4.36 -2.12
C ASN A 7 8.86 -4.26 -3.61
N ASP A 8 8.06 -5.20 -4.13
CA ASP A 8 7.61 -5.21 -5.53
C ASP A 8 6.74 -3.97 -5.82
N MET A 9 5.88 -3.58 -4.87
CA MET A 9 5.12 -2.33 -4.95
C MET A 9 6.02 -1.10 -5.06
N GLN A 10 7.05 -0.97 -4.22
CA GLN A 10 8.01 0.13 -4.31
C GLN A 10 8.79 0.11 -5.63
N TRP A 11 9.11 -1.09 -6.12
CA TRP A 11 9.77 -1.26 -7.40
C TRP A 11 8.90 -0.75 -8.54
N TRP A 12 7.59 -1.05 -8.56
CA TRP A 12 6.69 -0.58 -9.62
C TRP A 12 6.67 0.95 -9.76
N PHE A 13 6.58 1.67 -8.64
CA PHE A 13 6.64 3.13 -8.63
C PHE A 13 7.96 3.67 -9.22
N ARG A 14 9.09 3.08 -8.83
CA ARG A 14 10.41 3.52 -9.30
C ARG A 14 10.69 3.13 -10.75
N ALA A 15 10.35 1.90 -11.13
CA ALA A 15 10.63 1.33 -12.45
C ALA A 15 9.83 2.02 -13.55
N SER A 16 8.64 2.54 -13.23
CA SER A 16 7.85 3.35 -14.14
C SER A 16 8.26 4.81 -14.19
N ASN A 17 9.39 5.21 -13.59
CA ASN A 17 9.73 6.62 -13.37
C ASN A 17 8.56 7.41 -12.75
N HIS A 18 7.88 6.80 -11.78
CA HIS A 18 6.71 7.35 -11.10
C HIS A 18 5.45 7.54 -11.97
N ASP A 19 5.35 6.96 -13.17
CA ASP A 19 4.10 7.00 -13.96
C ASP A 19 2.97 6.15 -13.35
N VAL A 20 3.30 5.04 -12.69
CA VAL A 20 2.34 4.26 -11.90
C VAL A 20 1.97 5.07 -10.65
N LYS A 21 0.68 5.35 -10.46
CA LYS A 21 0.19 6.09 -9.27
C LYS A 21 -0.57 5.24 -8.26
N ILE A 22 -0.97 4.02 -8.65
CA ILE A 22 -1.71 3.10 -7.80
C ILE A 22 -1.16 1.69 -8.00
N VAL A 23 -0.87 1.00 -6.91
CA VAL A 23 -0.55 -0.44 -6.89
C VAL A 23 -1.53 -1.17 -5.99
N ILE A 24 -2.16 -2.22 -6.51
CA ILE A 24 -3.03 -3.12 -5.75
C ILE A 24 -2.28 -4.40 -5.45
N LEU A 25 -2.03 -4.68 -4.18
CA LEU A 25 -1.45 -5.94 -3.73
C LEU A 25 -2.56 -6.87 -3.28
N THR A 26 -2.48 -8.13 -3.71
CA THR A 26 -3.36 -9.20 -3.22
C THR A 26 -2.52 -10.37 -2.74
N LYS A 27 -2.74 -10.81 -1.51
CA LYS A 27 -2.10 -11.98 -0.92
C LYS A 27 -3.16 -12.90 -0.33
N PHE A 28 -3.15 -14.17 -0.72
CA PHE A 28 -3.89 -15.21 -0.01
C PHE A 28 -3.00 -15.90 1.03
N ASP A 29 -3.46 -16.00 2.26
CA ASP A 29 -2.83 -16.79 3.31
C ASP A 29 -3.54 -18.12 3.46
N HIS A 30 -2.96 -19.18 2.90
CA HIS A 30 -3.55 -20.52 2.92
C HIS A 30 -3.71 -21.11 4.33
N ARG A 31 -2.88 -20.70 5.30
CA ARG A 31 -2.93 -21.25 6.66
C ARG A 31 -4.06 -20.65 7.47
N GLN A 32 -4.30 -19.36 7.28
CA GLN A 32 -5.31 -18.60 8.01
C GLN A 32 -6.58 -18.36 7.19
N HIS A 33 -6.63 -18.85 5.94
CA HIS A 33 -7.76 -18.74 5.01
C HIS A 33 -8.31 -17.31 4.85
N TYR A 34 -7.43 -16.32 4.81
CA TYR A 34 -7.81 -14.94 4.49
C TYR A 34 -7.09 -14.41 3.26
N ILE A 35 -7.72 -13.46 2.59
CA ILE A 35 -7.17 -12.66 1.51
C ILE A 35 -6.93 -11.26 2.06
N LEU A 36 -5.70 -10.77 1.92
CA LEU A 36 -5.33 -9.39 2.17
C LEU A 36 -5.26 -8.66 0.84
N VAL A 37 -5.97 -7.54 0.73
CA VAL A 37 -5.91 -6.62 -0.39
C VAL A 37 -5.44 -5.27 0.12
N GLU A 38 -4.38 -4.71 -0.46
CA GLU A 38 -3.90 -3.37 -0.10
C GLU A 38 -3.88 -2.46 -1.33
N LYS A 39 -4.39 -1.23 -1.16
CA LYS A 39 -4.25 -0.14 -2.13
C LYS A 39 -3.13 0.79 -1.67
N TRP A 40 -2.10 0.91 -2.51
CA TRP A 40 -0.99 1.82 -2.33
C TRP A 40 -1.06 2.91 -3.39
N GLU A 41 -0.88 4.16 -2.96
CA GLU A 41 -0.85 5.33 -3.84
C GLU A 41 0.47 6.08 -3.67
N GLU A 42 0.84 6.89 -4.64
CA GLU A 42 2.06 7.71 -4.56
C GLU A 42 1.77 9.13 -4.09
N GLU A 43 2.28 9.43 -2.90
CA GLU A 43 2.34 10.71 -2.18
C GLU A 43 3.48 11.64 -2.62
N ILE A 44 3.26 12.95 -2.79
CA ILE A 44 4.36 13.90 -2.58
C ILE A 44 4.53 14.07 -1.06
N SER A 45 5.66 13.64 -0.54
CA SER A 45 6.03 13.87 0.86
C SER A 45 6.60 15.28 1.03
N TYR A 46 5.94 16.08 1.85
CA TYR A 46 6.47 17.37 2.29
C TYR A 46 7.19 17.18 3.63
N PRO A 47 8.44 17.64 3.77
CA PRO A 47 9.15 17.56 5.04
C PRO A 47 8.36 18.35 6.10
N GLN A 48 7.99 17.68 7.19
CA GLN A 48 7.40 18.36 8.34
C GLN A 48 8.52 18.72 9.33
N GLY A 49 8.81 20.02 9.49
CA GLY A 49 9.78 20.54 10.47
C GLY A 49 10.71 21.62 9.93
N ALA A 50 11.53 22.20 10.83
CA ALA A 50 12.56 23.15 10.45
C ALA A 50 13.70 22.42 9.71
N ILE A 51 13.76 22.61 8.39
CA ILE A 51 14.84 22.09 7.55
C ILE A 51 15.93 23.15 7.34
N THR A 52 17.17 22.69 7.26
CA THR A 52 18.29 23.58 6.90
C THR A 52 18.18 24.03 5.44
N ARG A 53 18.69 25.22 5.10
CA ARG A 53 18.62 25.77 3.72
C ARG A 53 19.19 24.84 2.65
N SER A 54 20.20 24.04 2.99
CA SER A 54 20.80 23.04 2.09
C SER A 54 19.88 21.84 1.84
N GLN A 55 19.17 21.36 2.87
CA GLN A 55 18.15 20.31 2.73
C GLN A 55 16.93 20.81 1.95
N ALA A 56 16.50 22.06 2.20
CA ALA A 56 15.42 22.67 1.43
C ALA A 56 15.74 22.72 -0.07
N ALA A 57 16.96 23.13 -0.45
CA ALA A 57 17.37 23.17 -1.86
C ALA A 57 17.42 21.78 -2.53
N ALA A 58 17.86 20.74 -1.81
CA ALA A 58 17.86 19.37 -2.32
C ALA A 58 16.43 18.79 -2.48
N ILE A 59 15.53 19.11 -1.54
CA ILE A 59 14.13 18.66 -1.55
C ILE A 59 13.30 19.44 -2.58
N SER A 60 13.56 20.74 -2.76
CA SER A 60 12.91 21.54 -3.82
C SER A 60 13.26 21.06 -5.24
N GLN A 61 14.37 20.33 -5.40
CA GLN A 61 14.76 19.73 -6.69
C GLN A 61 14.20 18.31 -6.88
N GLN A 62 13.72 17.65 -5.83
CA GLN A 62 13.18 16.30 -5.86
C GLN A 62 11.91 16.26 -5.01
N ASN A 63 10.74 16.37 -5.66
CA ASN A 63 9.48 15.97 -5.03
C ASN A 63 9.69 14.54 -4.49
N VAL A 64 9.78 14.39 -3.17
CA VAL A 64 10.04 13.10 -2.54
C VAL A 64 8.75 12.30 -2.67
N LEU A 65 8.65 11.52 -3.74
CA LEU A 65 7.51 10.65 -3.99
C LEU A 65 7.62 9.41 -3.11
N GLU A 66 6.60 9.16 -2.30
CA GLU A 66 6.57 8.03 -1.39
C GLU A 66 5.28 7.19 -1.54
N PRO A 67 5.37 5.86 -1.42
CA PRO A 67 4.19 5.01 -1.44
C PRO A 67 3.46 5.08 -0.09
N VAL A 68 2.19 5.44 -0.14
CA VAL A 68 1.29 5.54 1.00
C VAL A 68 0.20 4.49 0.90
N LYS A 69 0.08 3.64 1.93
CA LYS A 69 -1.02 2.68 2.01
C LYS A 69 -2.31 3.41 2.35
N ARG A 70 -3.23 3.49 1.40
CA ARG A 70 -4.54 4.11 1.58
C ARG A 70 -5.56 3.17 2.19
N GLN A 71 -5.50 1.91 1.78
CA GLN A 71 -6.52 0.96 2.15
C GLN A 71 -5.91 -0.43 2.39
N SER A 72 -6.50 -1.12 3.35
CA SER A 72 -6.23 -2.53 3.64
C SER A 72 -7.55 -3.22 3.92
N ILE A 73 -7.89 -4.19 3.08
CA ILE A 73 -9.08 -5.02 3.21
C ILE A 73 -8.64 -6.42 3.56
N THR A 74 -9.24 -6.99 4.60
CA THR A 74 -9.08 -8.40 4.94
C THR A 74 -10.40 -9.13 4.72
N ILE A 75 -10.36 -10.13 3.86
CA ILE A 75 -11.49 -11.00 3.54
C ILE A 75 -11.18 -12.35 4.18
N SER A 76 -12.04 -12.84 5.06
CA SER A 76 -11.88 -14.13 5.72
C SER A 76 -12.92 -15.12 5.24
N ARG A 77 -12.51 -16.38 5.16
CA ARG A 77 -13.43 -17.50 4.98
C ARG A 77 -14.36 -17.61 6.19
N ASP A 78 -15.65 -17.81 5.94
CA ASP A 78 -16.68 -18.04 6.96
C ASP A 78 -17.24 -19.46 6.81
N GLU A 79 -16.78 -20.34 7.71
CA GLU A 79 -17.18 -21.75 7.73
C GLU A 79 -18.55 -21.98 8.38
N THR A 80 -19.19 -20.94 8.94
CA THR A 80 -20.53 -21.06 9.54
C THR A 80 -21.66 -21.06 8.50
N THR A 81 -21.32 -20.78 7.24
CA THR A 81 -22.25 -20.68 6.11
C THR A 81 -22.15 -21.90 5.18
N ASN A 82 -23.28 -22.32 4.60
CA ASN A 82 -23.34 -23.40 3.62
C ASN A 82 -24.16 -22.95 2.39
N PRO A 83 -23.55 -22.73 1.21
CA PRO A 83 -22.14 -22.95 0.92
C PRO A 83 -21.23 -21.99 1.68
N VAL A 84 -19.95 -22.37 1.82
CA VAL A 84 -18.91 -21.54 2.44
C VAL A 84 -18.87 -20.17 1.76
N SER A 85 -18.93 -19.12 2.57
CA SER A 85 -18.84 -17.73 2.12
C SER A 85 -17.53 -17.07 2.54
N TYR A 86 -17.28 -15.89 1.96
CA TYR A 86 -16.12 -15.05 2.29
C TYR A 86 -16.62 -13.66 2.65
N ASN A 87 -16.26 -13.20 3.83
CA ASN A 87 -16.75 -11.95 4.39
C ASN A 87 -15.61 -10.98 4.62
N ILE A 88 -15.87 -9.70 4.39
CA ILE A 88 -14.91 -8.65 4.74
C ILE A 88 -14.94 -8.45 6.25
N ILE A 89 -13.83 -8.75 6.91
CA ILE A 89 -13.68 -8.60 8.37
C ILE A 89 -12.94 -7.32 8.77
N ASN A 90 -12.22 -6.71 7.82
CA ASN A 90 -11.62 -5.38 7.99
C ASN A 90 -11.67 -4.65 6.65
N ARG A 91 -12.13 -3.40 6.65
CA ARG A 91 -12.23 -2.54 5.45
C ARG A 91 -11.14 -1.47 5.38
N GLY A 92 -10.42 -1.23 6.47
CA GLY A 92 -9.58 -0.04 6.63
C GLY A 92 -10.40 1.25 6.50
N ALA A 93 -9.73 2.38 6.33
CA ALA A 93 -10.39 3.62 5.93
C ALA A 93 -10.90 3.49 4.49
N LEU A 94 -12.17 3.84 4.25
CA LEU A 94 -12.69 4.08 2.91
C LEU A 94 -12.26 5.50 2.54
N VAL A 95 -11.31 5.61 1.62
CA VAL A 95 -10.77 6.88 1.12
C VAL A 95 -11.46 7.22 -0.20
#